data_AF-M1DX38-F1
#
_entry.id   AF-M1DX38-F1
#
_cell.length_a   1.000
_cell.length_b   1.000
_cell.length_c   1.000
_cell.angle_alpha   90.00
_cell.angle_beta   90.00
_cell.angle_gamma   90.00
#
_symmetry.space_group_name_H-M   'P 1'
#
loop_
_entity.id
_entity.type
_entity.pdbx_description
1 polymer ?
#
loop_
_entity_poly.entity_id
_entity_poly.type
_entity_poly.pdbx_seq_one_letter_code
_entity_poly.pdbx_strand_id
1 'polypeptide(L)'
;MDTMVIVVAEGARQDDEQVDVGLWISKKIKEHFSKEKKMMINLKYIDPTYMIRAIASNASDNVYCTHLAQSAVHGAMAGYTGFTVGPVNNTHAYIPFDRINEKQNKVDITDMMWAQLLSSTNQPSFLSTTRSVDIIEANKDEEPPIQLSDGETNSC
;
A
#
# COMPACT_ATOMS: atom_id res chain seq x y z
N MET A 1 2.99 22.53 13.01
CA MET A 1 4.01 21.50 13.27
C MET A 1 3.65 20.34 12.37
N ASP A 2 4.28 20.24 11.21
CA ASP A 2 3.87 19.29 10.19
C ASP A 2 4.46 17.92 10.52
N THR A 3 3.61 17.03 11.06
CA THR A 3 3.97 15.65 11.36
C THR A 3 3.45 14.75 10.25
N MET A 4 4.32 13.92 9.69
CA MET A 4 3.95 12.94 8.67
C MET A 4 4.18 11.54 9.22
N VAL A 5 3.20 10.66 9.04
CA VAL A 5 3.29 9.24 9.40
C VAL A 5 3.29 8.44 8.11
N ILE A 6 4.27 7.54 7.96
CA ILE A 6 4.38 6.64 6.81
C ILE A 6 4.27 5.22 7.35
N VAL A 7 3.33 4.45 6.80
CA VAL A 7 3.18 3.02 7.09
C VAL A 7 3.70 2.25 5.89
N VAL A 8 4.57 1.27 6.14
CA VAL A 8 5.20 0.46 5.10
C VAL A 8 5.03 -1.01 5.47
N ALA A 9 4.51 -1.81 4.53
CA ALA A 9 4.45 -3.26 4.69
C ALA A 9 5.83 -3.87 4.41
N GLU A 10 6.20 -4.92 5.14
CA GLU A 10 7.48 -5.62 5.00
C GLU A 10 7.73 -6.09 3.55
N GLY A 11 6.68 -6.58 2.88
CA GLY A 11 6.74 -7.04 1.49
C GLY A 11 6.63 -5.94 0.42
N ALA A 12 6.76 -4.67 0.77
CA ALA A 12 6.60 -3.56 -0.18
C ALA A 12 7.74 -3.44 -1.21
N ARG A 13 8.88 -4.10 -0.99
CA ARG A 13 10.01 -4.15 -1.92
C ARG A 13 10.17 -5.56 -2.46
N GLN A 14 10.31 -5.67 -3.78
CA GLN A 14 10.41 -6.93 -4.50
C GLN A 14 11.75 -7.05 -5.22
N ASP A 15 12.82 -6.60 -4.57
CA ASP A 15 14.20 -6.87 -5.02
C ASP A 15 14.74 -8.04 -4.18
N ASP A 16 15.48 -8.95 -4.82
CA ASP A 16 15.92 -10.28 -4.35
C ASP A 16 16.83 -10.27 -3.10
N GLU A 17 17.13 -9.08 -2.57
CA GLU A 17 17.93 -8.88 -1.37
C GLU A 17 16.98 -8.46 -0.24
N GLN A 18 16.77 -9.35 0.74
CA GLN A 18 16.03 -9.09 1.98
C GLN A 18 16.74 -8.03 2.82
N VAL A 19 16.67 -6.80 2.36
CA VAL A 19 17.04 -5.62 3.11
C VAL A 19 15.76 -5.09 3.73
N ASP A 20 15.78 -4.87 5.05
CA ASP A 20 14.69 -4.23 5.78
C ASP A 20 14.25 -2.94 5.07
N VAL A 21 13.06 -2.98 4.49
CA VAL A 21 12.47 -1.88 3.71
C VAL A 21 12.30 -0.64 4.57
N GLY A 22 12.03 -0.82 5.87
CA GLY A 22 11.88 0.25 6.85
C GLY A 22 13.17 1.01 7.11
N LEU A 23 14.29 0.30 7.28
CA LEU A 23 15.61 0.93 7.38
C LEU A 23 16.02 1.60 6.06
N TRP A 24 15.76 0.94 4.94
CA TRP A 24 16.05 1.48 3.61
C TRP A 24 15.31 2.80 3.34
N ILE A 25 14.00 2.85 3.56
CA ILE A 25 13.20 4.05 3.32
C ILE A 25 13.61 5.18 4.27
N SER A 26 13.92 4.85 5.52
CA SER A 26 14.41 5.81 6.52
C SER A 26 15.72 6.48 6.07
N LYS A 27 16.63 5.71 5.48
CA LYS A 27 17.88 6.23 4.90
C LYS A 27 17.59 7.12 3.70
N LYS A 28 16.72 6.69 2.78
CA LYS A 28 16.37 7.47 1.58
C LYS A 28 15.70 8.81 1.90
N ILE A 29 14.81 8.82 2.89
CA ILE A 29 14.18 10.06 3.38
C ILE A 29 15.25 11.01 3.90
N LYS A 30 16.15 10.54 4.79
CA LYS A 30 17.25 11.37 5.31
C LYS A 30 18.12 11.93 4.18
N GLU A 31 18.48 11.10 3.19
CA GLU A 31 19.28 11.53 2.04
C GLU A 31 18.59 12.63 1.21
N HIS A 32 17.31 12.46 0.89
CA HIS A 32 16.56 13.42 0.07
C HIS A 32 16.41 14.79 0.76
N PHE A 33 16.02 14.81 2.04
CA PHE A 33 15.88 16.07 2.78
C PHE A 33 17.21 16.76 3.08
N SER A 34 18.30 16.00 3.22
CA SER A 34 19.65 16.57 3.40
C SER A 34 20.19 17.19 2.11
N LYS A 35 19.96 16.55 0.95
CA LYS A 35 20.52 16.98 -0.34
C LYS A 35 19.70 18.07 -1.02
N GLU A 36 18.38 17.91 -1.10
CA GLU A 36 17.54 18.75 -1.96
C GLU A 36 16.95 19.95 -1.22
N LYS A 37 16.48 19.75 0.02
CA LYS A 37 15.75 20.79 0.77
C LYS A 37 16.57 21.46 1.87
N LYS A 38 17.75 20.92 2.23
CA LYS A 38 18.60 21.38 3.36
C LYS A 38 17.80 21.61 4.65
N MET A 39 16.83 20.74 4.93
CA MET A 39 15.99 20.84 6.12
C MET A 39 16.42 19.82 7.17
N MET A 40 16.50 20.24 8.44
CA MET A 40 16.74 19.32 9.56
C MET A 40 15.43 18.61 9.91
N ILE A 41 15.40 17.28 9.73
CA ILE A 41 14.23 16.44 10.03
C ILE A 41 14.45 15.57 11.26
N ASN A 42 13.42 15.38 12.09
CA ASN A 42 13.42 14.37 13.16
C ASN A 42 12.69 13.12 12.65
N LEU A 43 13.46 12.11 12.22
CA LEU A 43 12.91 10.84 11.75
C LEU A 43 13.00 9.79 12.86
N LYS A 44 11.86 9.21 13.22
CA LYS A 44 11.76 8.06 14.12
C LYS A 44 11.24 6.85 13.35
N TYR A 45 12.04 5.80 13.32
CA TYR A 45 11.65 4.50 12.78
C TYR A 45 11.15 3.62 13.93
N ILE A 46 10.03 2.95 13.73
CA ILE A 46 9.40 2.04 14.70
C ILE A 46 9.10 0.75 13.96
N ASP A 47 9.66 -0.36 14.45
CA ASP A 47 9.29 -1.71 14.02
C ASP A 47 8.42 -2.36 15.12
N PRO A 48 7.09 -2.36 14.94
CA PRO A 48 6.19 -2.98 15.89
C PRO A 48 6.00 -4.49 15.64
N THR A 49 6.73 -5.13 14.73
CA THR A 49 6.48 -6.53 14.29
C THR A 49 6.40 -7.50 15.46
N TYR A 50 7.35 -7.45 16.40
CA TYR A 50 7.30 -8.28 17.60
C TYR A 50 6.20 -7.86 18.57
N MET A 51 5.93 -6.56 18.68
CA MET A 51 4.87 -6.05 19.56
C MET A 51 3.48 -6.53 19.12
N ILE A 52 3.20 -6.51 17.80
CA ILE A 52 1.90 -6.95 17.27
C ILE A 52 1.74 -8.48 17.31
N ARG A 53 2.84 -9.24 17.19
CA ARG A 53 2.79 -10.72 17.17
C ARG A 53 2.86 -11.37 18.56
N ALA A 54 3.39 -10.66 19.56
CA ALA A 54 3.57 -11.18 20.92
C ALA A 54 2.51 -10.68 21.92
N ILE A 55 1.63 -9.76 21.51
CA ILE A 55 0.55 -9.28 22.37
C ILE A 55 -0.51 -10.36 22.57
N ALA A 56 -1.14 -10.37 23.75
CA ALA A 56 -2.28 -11.25 24.01
C ALA A 56 -3.44 -10.96 23.05
N SER A 57 -4.15 -12.01 22.66
CA SER A 57 -5.31 -11.94 21.77
C SER A 57 -6.44 -11.11 22.38
N ASN A 58 -7.10 -10.33 21.52
CA ASN A 58 -8.29 -9.58 21.93
C ASN A 58 -9.48 -10.54 22.15
N ALA A 59 -10.57 -10.05 22.74
CA ALA A 59 -11.74 -10.88 23.04
C ALA A 59 -12.38 -11.50 21.77
N SER A 60 -12.44 -10.74 20.66
CA SER A 60 -12.97 -11.23 19.39
C SER A 60 -12.13 -12.37 18.79
N ASP A 61 -10.81 -12.26 18.86
CA ASP A 61 -9.86 -13.26 18.37
C ASP A 61 -9.95 -14.52 19.24
N ASN A 62 -10.12 -14.37 20.56
CA ASN A 62 -10.34 -15.52 21.45
C ASN A 62 -11.62 -16.29 21.09
N VAL A 63 -12.71 -15.58 20.86
CA VAL A 63 -13.98 -16.19 20.43
C VAL A 63 -13.79 -16.85 19.07
N TYR A 64 -13.17 -16.17 18.12
CA TYR A 64 -12.95 -16.67 16.76
C TYR A 64 -12.06 -17.93 16.73
N CYS A 65 -10.93 -17.92 17.43
CA CYS A 65 -10.05 -19.07 17.57
C CYS A 65 -10.76 -20.27 18.22
N THR A 66 -11.65 -20.02 19.18
CA THR A 66 -12.47 -21.07 19.80
C THR A 66 -13.43 -21.71 18.79
N HIS A 67 -14.12 -20.91 17.98
CA HIS A 67 -15.03 -21.40 16.94
C HIS A 67 -14.29 -22.21 15.86
N LEU A 68 -13.11 -21.73 15.43
CA LEU A 68 -12.26 -22.45 14.49
C LEU A 68 -11.81 -23.80 15.06
N ALA A 69 -11.35 -23.82 16.32
CA ALA A 69 -10.88 -25.04 16.98
C ALA A 69 -12.00 -26.08 17.12
N GLN A 70 -13.18 -25.68 17.60
CA GLN A 70 -14.33 -26.58 17.74
C GLN A 70 -14.76 -27.15 16.39
N SER A 71 -14.84 -26.31 15.37
CA SER A 71 -15.19 -26.75 14.01
C SER A 71 -14.15 -27.75 13.45
N ALA A 72 -12.86 -27.50 13.68
CA ALA A 72 -11.80 -28.39 13.23
C ALA A 72 -11.89 -29.75 13.91
N VAL A 73 -12.13 -29.77 15.22
CA VAL A 73 -12.35 -31.00 16.00
C VAL A 73 -13.58 -31.74 15.50
N HIS A 74 -14.71 -31.06 15.27
CA HIS A 74 -15.92 -31.71 14.74
C HIS A 74 -15.67 -32.34 13.37
N GLY A 75 -14.98 -31.64 12.46
CA GLY A 75 -14.63 -32.18 11.14
C GLY A 75 -13.70 -33.40 11.25
N ALA A 76 -12.71 -33.36 12.13
CA ALA A 76 -11.81 -34.48 12.37
C ALA A 76 -12.54 -35.69 12.98
N MET A 77 -13.46 -35.46 13.94
CA MET A 77 -14.27 -36.52 14.56
C MET A 77 -15.29 -37.13 13.59
N ALA A 78 -15.73 -36.38 12.57
CA ALA A 78 -16.53 -36.91 11.47
C ALA A 78 -15.72 -37.75 10.46
N GLY A 79 -14.39 -37.84 10.63
CA GLY A 79 -13.50 -38.59 9.75
C GLY A 79 -12.98 -37.81 8.54
N TYR A 80 -13.19 -36.49 8.48
CA TYR A 80 -12.61 -35.65 7.43
C TYR A 80 -11.12 -35.43 7.67
N THR A 81 -10.34 -35.35 6.59
CA THR A 81 -8.89 -35.11 6.62
C THR A 81 -8.49 -34.18 5.46
N GLY A 82 -7.30 -33.58 5.51
CA GLY A 82 -6.79 -32.73 4.42
C GLY A 82 -7.54 -31.40 4.23
N PHE A 83 -8.13 -30.87 5.29
CA PHE A 83 -8.91 -29.62 5.26
C PHE A 83 -8.43 -28.63 6.33
N THR A 84 -8.70 -27.35 6.11
CA THR A 84 -8.68 -26.31 7.15
C THR A 84 -10.09 -25.78 7.39
N VAL A 85 -10.29 -25.09 8.52
CA VAL A 85 -11.52 -24.35 8.79
C VAL A 85 -11.26 -22.87 8.58
N GLY A 86 -12.19 -22.18 7.93
CA GLY A 86 -12.17 -20.73 7.83
C GLY A 86 -13.58 -20.15 7.61
N PRO A 87 -13.77 -18.85 7.86
CA PRO A 87 -14.97 -18.15 7.52
C PRO A 87 -15.04 -17.94 6.01
N VAL A 88 -16.15 -18.33 5.40
CA VAL A 88 -16.51 -18.06 4.01
C VAL A 88 -17.89 -17.43 4.04
N ASN A 89 -18.02 -16.19 3.57
CA ASN A 89 -19.28 -15.43 3.59
C ASN A 89 -19.97 -15.46 4.97
N ASN A 90 -19.22 -15.14 6.02
CA ASN A 90 -19.70 -15.09 7.41
C ASN A 90 -20.14 -16.44 8.01
N THR A 91 -19.81 -17.56 7.35
CA THR A 91 -20.10 -18.93 7.83
C THR A 91 -18.82 -19.75 7.92
N HIS A 92 -18.65 -20.55 8.98
CA HIS A 92 -17.50 -21.45 9.09
C HIS A 92 -17.64 -22.63 8.13
N ALA A 93 -16.66 -22.83 7.25
CA ALA A 93 -16.65 -23.87 6.24
C ALA A 93 -15.35 -24.71 6.31
N TYR A 94 -15.45 -25.95 5.85
CA TYR A 94 -14.30 -26.83 5.63
C TYR A 94 -13.73 -26.59 4.23
N ILE A 95 -12.45 -26.25 4.15
CA ILE A 95 -11.77 -25.87 2.91
C ILE A 95 -10.62 -26.86 2.68
N PRO A 96 -10.62 -27.61 1.55
CA PRO A 96 -9.52 -28.52 1.21
C PRO A 96 -8.19 -27.80 0.96
N PHE A 97 -7.06 -28.42 1.32
CA PHE A 97 -5.72 -27.83 1.13
C PHE A 97 -5.39 -27.48 -0.32
N ASP A 98 -5.82 -28.31 -1.27
CA ASP A 98 -5.57 -28.07 -2.69
C ASP A 98 -6.13 -26.72 -3.15
N ARG A 99 -7.28 -26.31 -2.60
CA ARG A 99 -7.93 -25.03 -2.95
C ARG A 99 -7.30 -23.82 -2.28
N ILE A 100 -6.68 -23.99 -1.11
CA ILE A 100 -6.11 -22.87 -0.34
C ILE A 100 -4.82 -22.37 -0.99
N ASN A 101 -4.04 -23.28 -1.56
CA ASN A 101 -2.76 -22.96 -2.17
C ASN A 101 -2.90 -22.39 -3.60
N GLU A 102 -4.07 -22.53 -4.24
CA GLU A 102 -4.31 -22.05 -5.62
C GLU A 102 -4.23 -20.53 -5.73
N LYS A 103 -4.75 -19.78 -4.74
CA LYS A 103 -4.88 -18.33 -4.83
C LYS A 103 -4.66 -17.65 -3.48
N GLN A 104 -3.84 -16.61 -3.49
CA GLN A 104 -3.70 -15.69 -2.37
C GLN A 104 -4.66 -14.51 -2.53
N ASN A 105 -5.26 -14.07 -1.42
CA ASN A 105 -6.07 -12.87 -1.41
C ASN A 105 -5.17 -11.64 -1.56
N LYS A 106 -5.45 -10.78 -2.54
CA LYS A 106 -4.74 -9.54 -2.78
C LYS A 106 -5.70 -8.38 -2.59
N VAL A 107 -5.19 -7.26 -2.11
CA VAL A 107 -5.97 -6.02 -2.02
C VAL A 107 -6.37 -5.61 -3.43
N ASP A 108 -7.66 -5.41 -3.65
CA ASP A 108 -8.16 -4.85 -4.91
C ASP A 108 -8.04 -3.33 -4.88
N ILE A 109 -7.23 -2.79 -5.80
CA ILE A 109 -6.95 -1.36 -5.93
C ILE A 109 -8.20 -0.59 -6.42
N THR A 110 -9.19 -1.28 -6.96
CA THR A 110 -10.43 -0.67 -7.46
C THR A 110 -11.58 -0.67 -6.45
N ASP A 111 -11.43 -1.38 -5.33
CA ASP A 111 -12.49 -1.54 -4.33
C ASP A 111 -12.65 -0.31 -3.42
N MET A 112 -13.83 -0.20 -2.80
CA MET A 112 -14.21 0.88 -1.89
C MET A 112 -13.23 1.01 -0.72
N MET A 113 -12.72 -0.09 -0.16
CA MET A 113 -11.74 -0.03 0.93
C MET A 113 -10.44 0.66 0.49
N TRP A 114 -9.97 0.40 -0.73
CA TRP A 114 -8.79 1.06 -1.27
C TRP A 114 -9.06 2.54 -1.59
N ALA A 115 -10.23 2.86 -2.14
CA ALA A 115 -10.64 4.23 -2.37
C ALA A 115 -10.71 5.05 -1.07
N GLN A 116 -11.20 4.46 0.02
CA GLN A 116 -11.21 5.08 1.36
C GLN A 116 -9.78 5.31 1.89
N LEU A 117 -8.86 4.38 1.68
CA LEU A 117 -7.44 4.56 2.02
C LEU A 117 -6.84 5.75 1.27
N LEU A 118 -7.06 5.84 -0.05
CA LEU A 118 -6.55 6.95 -0.86
C LEU A 118 -7.14 8.30 -0.43
N SER A 119 -8.45 8.35 -0.17
CA SER A 119 -9.13 9.59 0.26
C SER A 119 -8.69 10.06 1.64
N SER A 120 -8.38 9.16 2.56
CA SER A 120 -7.93 9.53 3.92
C SER A 120 -6.46 9.95 3.96
N THR A 121 -5.63 9.38 3.09
CA THR A 121 -4.19 9.65 3.04
C THR A 121 -3.79 10.72 2.03
N ASN A 122 -4.69 11.09 1.12
CA ASN A 122 -4.43 11.94 -0.06
C ASN A 122 -3.22 11.46 -0.89
N GLN A 123 -2.95 10.16 -0.88
CA GLN A 123 -1.89 9.57 -1.69
C GLN A 123 -2.30 9.56 -3.18
N PRO A 124 -1.36 9.75 -4.11
CA PRO A 124 -1.66 9.61 -5.53
C PRO A 124 -2.10 8.18 -5.83
N SER A 125 -3.09 8.02 -6.70
CA SER A 125 -3.53 6.68 -7.10
C SER A 125 -2.41 5.97 -7.88
N PHE A 126 -2.10 4.73 -7.52
CA PHE A 126 -1.12 3.88 -8.23
C PHE A 126 -1.65 3.28 -9.54
N LEU A 127 -2.81 3.73 -10.03
CA LEU A 127 -3.27 3.45 -11.40
C LEU A 127 -2.31 4.18 -12.36
N SER A 128 -1.19 3.53 -12.67
CA SER A 128 -0.08 4.15 -13.37
C SER A 128 -0.45 4.51 -14.81
N THR A 129 -0.20 5.77 -15.17
CA THR A 129 0.68 6.05 -16.32
C THR A 129 0.14 5.70 -17.71
N THR A 130 -1.12 5.99 -17.98
CA THR A 130 -1.52 6.38 -19.35
C THR A 130 -1.88 7.87 -19.36
N ARG A 131 -2.70 8.31 -18.42
CA ARG A 131 -3.26 9.67 -18.46
C ARG A 131 -2.29 10.81 -18.15
N SER A 132 -1.25 10.59 -17.37
CA SER A 132 -0.26 11.64 -17.07
C SER A 132 0.69 11.91 -18.23
N VAL A 133 0.88 10.96 -19.16
CA VAL A 133 1.57 11.22 -20.42
C VAL A 133 0.66 12.06 -21.33
N ASP A 134 -0.62 11.69 -21.43
CA ASP A 134 -1.60 12.43 -22.23
C ASP A 134 -1.80 13.89 -21.77
N ILE A 135 -1.79 14.15 -20.45
CA ILE A 135 -1.92 15.52 -19.91
C ILE A 135 -0.65 16.35 -20.16
N ILE A 136 0.55 15.74 -20.15
CA ILE A 136 1.80 16.46 -20.41
C ILE A 136 1.97 16.73 -21.92
N GLU A 137 1.50 15.84 -22.79
CA GLU A 137 1.50 16.06 -24.25
C GLU A 137 0.48 17.12 -24.67
N ALA A 138 -0.71 17.16 -24.07
CA ALA A 138 -1.74 18.16 -24.40
C ALA A 138 -1.40 19.60 -23.99
N ASN A 139 -0.41 19.81 -23.10
CA ASN A 139 0.00 21.15 -22.64
C ASN A 139 1.25 21.69 -23.37
N LYS A 140 1.82 20.97 -24.34
CA LYS A 140 2.98 21.44 -25.13
C LYS A 140 2.61 22.20 -26.41
N ASP A 141 1.35 22.17 -26.81
CA ASP A 141 0.92 22.71 -28.11
C ASP A 141 0.36 24.16 -28.04
N GLU A 142 0.39 24.81 -26.88
CA GLU A 142 -0.11 26.19 -26.69
C GLU A 142 0.98 27.12 -26.13
N GLU A 143 1.95 27.50 -26.96
CA GLU A 143 2.66 28.79 -26.80
C GLU A 143 2.43 29.64 -28.05
N PRO A 144 1.86 30.86 -27.93
CA PRO A 144 1.68 31.75 -29.08
C PRO A 144 3.01 32.37 -29.52
N PRO A 145 3.30 32.50 -30.83
CA PRO A 145 4.54 33.13 -31.28
C PRO A 145 4.58 34.61 -30.94
N ILE A 146 5.61 35.02 -30.21
CA ILE A 146 6.01 36.41 -30.01
C ILE A 146 6.59 36.93 -31.34
N GLN A 147 5.88 37.83 -32.02
CA GLN A 147 6.42 38.58 -33.17
C GLN A 147 6.96 39.92 -32.66
N LEU A 148 8.29 40.04 -32.61
CA LEU A 148 9.01 41.29 -32.45
C LEU A 148 9.32 41.85 -33.86
N SER A 149 8.96 43.10 -34.14
CA SER A 149 9.63 43.88 -35.18
C SER A 149 9.67 45.35 -34.75
N ASP A 150 10.88 45.79 -34.41
CA ASP A 150 11.21 47.19 -34.10
C ASP A 150 10.95 48.08 -35.32
N GLY A 151 10.40 49.27 -35.06
CA GLY A 151 10.10 50.26 -36.08
C GLY A 151 11.27 51.17 -36.42
N GLU A 152 11.14 51.92 -37.52
CA GLU A 152 11.69 53.28 -37.66
C GLU A 152 11.05 54.04 -38.85
N THR A 153 10.18 54.98 -38.50
CA THR A 153 10.07 56.38 -38.94
C THR A 153 10.36 56.86 -40.38
N ASN A 154 9.39 57.62 -40.90
CA ASN A 154 9.47 58.91 -41.64
C ASN A 154 9.34 58.97 -43.19
N SER A 155 8.27 59.66 -43.58
CA SER A 155 8.18 60.76 -44.57
C SER A 155 8.21 60.48 -46.08
N CYS A 156 7.28 61.20 -46.74
CA CYS A 156 7.02 61.44 -48.17
C CYS A 156 6.15 60.41 -48.90
#